data_AF-A0AB39UFT1-F1
#
_entry.id   AF-A0AB39UFT1-F1
#
_cell.length_a   1.000
_cell.length_b   1.000
_cell.length_c   1.000
_cell.angle_alpha   90.00
_cell.angle_beta   90.00
_cell.angle_gamma   90.00
#
_symmetry.space_group_name_H-M   'P 1'
#
loop_
_entity.id
_entity.type
_entity.pdbx_description
1 polymer ?
#
loop_
_entity_poly.entity_id
_entity_poly.type
_entity_poly.pdbx_seq_one_letter_code
_entity_poly.pdbx_strand_id
1 'polypeptide(L)'
;MIKSSWSDIDRTAIDFVKSWANETEPRTSRTKVAAALGFTYQAIKKKFNYENAPLTLGEFEKMCNYFNKNSAAEWMKILQAVAIKNGKINEAKLIDDMLNDHTVKNAIVNLAITYLHPSSALDEIPDPATAAELKQAQRTIKKNKKKGI
;
A
#
# COMPACT_ATOMS: atom_id res chain seq x y z
N MET A 1 31.05 4.19 8.43
CA MET A 1 29.89 3.31 8.73
C MET A 1 28.64 3.95 8.12
N ILE A 2 28.12 3.44 7.01
CA ILE A 2 26.85 3.92 6.47
C ILE A 2 25.75 3.33 7.36
N LYS A 3 25.17 4.15 8.25
CA LYS A 3 23.95 3.76 8.98
C LYS A 3 22.91 3.39 7.93
N SER A 4 22.45 2.14 7.93
CA SER A 4 21.39 1.71 7.02
C SER A 4 20.16 2.59 7.29
N SER A 5 19.79 3.40 6.31
CA SER A 5 18.77 4.46 6.42
C SER A 5 17.35 3.89 6.30
N TRP A 6 17.11 2.69 6.84
CA TRP A 6 15.81 2.04 6.77
C TRP A 6 14.84 2.76 7.70
N SER A 7 13.83 3.40 7.11
CA SER A 7 12.72 3.97 7.86
C SER A 7 11.87 2.84 8.47
N ASP A 8 11.04 3.20 9.44
CA ASP A 8 10.06 2.25 9.99
C ASP A 8 9.09 1.74 8.91
N ILE A 9 8.72 2.61 7.97
CA ILE A 9 7.86 2.26 6.82
C ILE A 9 8.53 1.18 5.97
N ASP A 10 9.81 1.33 5.64
CA ASP A 10 10.55 0.36 4.83
C ASP A 10 10.58 -1.03 5.48
N ARG A 11 10.82 -1.07 6.80
CA ARG A 11 10.86 -2.32 7.57
C ARG A 11 9.49 -2.96 7.63
N THR A 12 8.45 -2.17 7.93
CA THR A 12 7.08 -2.64 8.01
C THR A 12 6.57 -3.17 6.67
N ALA A 13 6.93 -2.54 5.53
CA ALA A 13 6.59 -3.06 4.21
C ALA A 13 7.17 -4.46 3.95
N ILE A 14 8.44 -4.68 4.33
CA ILE A 14 9.07 -6.01 4.26
C ILE A 14 8.36 -7.02 5.19
N ASP A 15 7.94 -6.58 6.38
CA ASP A 15 7.27 -7.45 7.35
C ASP A 15 5.89 -7.88 6.90
N PHE A 16 5.16 -7.01 6.21
CA PHE A 16 3.92 -7.36 5.54
C PHE A 16 4.15 -8.43 4.47
N VAL A 17 5.15 -8.26 3.60
CA VAL A 17 5.49 -9.27 2.57
C VAL A 17 5.88 -10.61 3.22
N LYS A 18 6.62 -10.59 4.34
CA LYS A 18 6.92 -11.81 5.11
C LYS A 18 5.65 -12.46 5.66
N SER A 19 4.72 -11.66 6.20
CA SER A 19 3.44 -12.16 6.71
C SER A 19 2.63 -12.83 5.61
N TRP A 20 2.47 -12.16 4.46
CA TRP A 20 1.73 -12.72 3.33
C TRP A 20 2.34 -14.03 2.84
N ALA A 21 3.68 -14.10 2.77
CA ALA A 21 4.37 -15.34 2.42
C ALA A 21 4.14 -16.47 3.44
N ASN A 22 3.97 -16.13 4.73
CA ASN A 22 3.66 -17.08 5.80
C ASN A 22 2.19 -17.52 5.79
N GLU A 23 1.28 -16.69 5.29
CA GLU A 23 -0.17 -16.94 5.22
C GLU A 23 -0.58 -17.92 4.10
N THR A 24 0.26 -18.16 3.07
CA THR A 24 -0.09 -19.06 1.97
C THR A 24 0.04 -20.54 2.34
N GLU A 25 -0.75 -21.41 1.70
CA GLU A 25 -0.66 -22.86 1.83
C GLU A 25 -0.38 -23.54 0.46
N PRO A 26 0.78 -24.23 0.28
CA PRO A 26 1.92 -24.25 1.19
C PRO A 26 2.58 -22.87 1.30
N ARG A 27 3.34 -22.67 2.38
CA ARG A 27 4.06 -21.42 2.65
C ARG A 27 4.90 -20.98 1.45
N THR A 28 4.79 -19.71 1.06
CA THR A 28 5.58 -19.17 -0.03
C THR A 28 7.03 -19.04 0.44
N SER A 29 7.93 -19.72 -0.26
CA SER A 29 9.35 -19.67 0.06
C SER A 29 9.97 -18.35 -0.37
N ARG A 30 11.05 -17.93 0.29
CA ARG A 30 11.82 -16.75 -0.13
C ARG A 30 12.30 -16.86 -1.58
N THR A 31 12.56 -18.07 -2.08
CA THR A 31 12.93 -18.31 -3.48
C THR A 31 11.81 -17.93 -4.44
N LYS A 32 10.55 -18.23 -4.10
CA LYS A 32 9.39 -17.82 -4.91
C LYS A 32 9.20 -16.31 -4.90
N VAL A 33 9.37 -15.67 -3.74
CA VAL A 33 9.35 -14.20 -3.63
C VAL A 33 10.45 -13.56 -4.47
N ALA A 34 11.68 -14.09 -4.41
CA ALA A 34 12.79 -13.64 -5.24
C ALA A 34 12.45 -13.74 -6.73
N ALA A 35 11.94 -14.90 -7.16
CA ALA A 35 11.56 -15.12 -8.55
C ALA A 35 10.47 -14.14 -9.02
N ALA A 36 9.44 -13.89 -8.19
CA ALA A 36 8.37 -12.94 -8.50
C ALA A 36 8.87 -11.49 -8.66
N LEU A 37 9.96 -11.12 -7.97
CA LEU A 37 10.61 -9.82 -8.12
C LEU A 37 11.71 -9.77 -9.19
N GLY A 38 12.08 -10.90 -9.79
CA GLY A 38 13.23 -10.99 -10.69
C GLY A 38 14.58 -10.87 -9.96
N PHE A 39 14.62 -11.22 -8.67
CA PHE A 39 15.82 -11.17 -7.83
C PHE A 39 16.43 -12.54 -7.59
N THR A 40 17.73 -12.52 -7.27
CA THR A 40 18.40 -13.72 -6.73
C THR A 40 17.94 -13.98 -5.30
N TYR A 41 18.04 -15.24 -4.87
CA TYR A 41 17.76 -15.63 -3.48
C TYR A 41 18.59 -14.80 -2.48
N GLN A 42 19.87 -14.54 -2.79
CA GLN A 42 20.73 -13.75 -1.91
C GLN A 42 20.27 -12.28 -1.80
N ALA A 43 19.80 -11.69 -2.90
CA ALA A 43 19.31 -10.31 -2.89
C ALA A 43 18.03 -10.17 -2.04
N ILE A 44 17.06 -11.08 -2.19
CA ILE A 44 15.85 -11.04 -1.37
C ILE A 44 16.12 -11.37 0.09
N LYS A 45 17.07 -12.28 0.36
CA LYS A 45 17.50 -12.60 1.73
C LYS A 45 18.05 -11.36 2.44
N LYS A 46 18.90 -10.58 1.78
CA LYS A 46 19.43 -9.32 2.32
C LYS A 46 18.29 -8.34 2.62
N LYS A 47 17.38 -8.11 1.66
CA LYS A 47 16.21 -7.23 1.87
C LYS A 47 15.34 -7.70 3.05
N PHE A 48 15.12 -9.00 3.20
CA PHE A 48 14.32 -9.57 4.30
C PHE A 48 15.01 -9.43 5.67
N ASN A 49 16.34 -9.27 5.68
CA ASN A 49 17.11 -8.97 6.88
C ASN A 49 17.30 -7.45 7.10
N TYR A 50 16.64 -6.61 6.30
CA TYR A 50 16.83 -5.15 6.29
C TYR A 50 18.28 -4.75 5.99
N GLU A 51 18.97 -5.59 5.21
CA GLU A 51 20.28 -5.32 4.65
C GLU A 51 20.08 -4.83 3.20
N ASN A 52 20.93 -3.90 2.74
CA ASN A 52 20.86 -3.24 1.42
C ASN A 52 19.69 -2.22 1.31
N ALA A 53 19.21 -1.97 0.10
CA ALA A 53 18.14 -1.03 -0.19
C ALA A 53 16.74 -1.63 0.07
N PRO A 54 15.78 -0.82 0.55
CA PRO A 54 14.39 -1.24 0.75
C PRO A 54 13.70 -1.63 -0.55
N LEU A 55 12.46 -2.13 -0.45
CA LEU A 55 11.63 -2.32 -1.65
C LEU A 55 11.32 -0.95 -2.25
N THR A 56 11.46 -0.83 -3.56
CA THR A 56 10.90 0.32 -4.28
C THR A 56 9.36 0.22 -4.29
N LEU A 57 8.67 1.31 -4.57
CA LEU A 57 7.21 1.32 -4.67
C LEU A 57 6.70 0.28 -5.70
N GLY A 58 7.35 0.20 -6.86
CA GLY A 58 7.00 -0.78 -7.89
C GLY A 58 7.33 -2.23 -7.50
N GLU A 59 8.39 -2.47 -6.71
CA GLU A 59 8.66 -3.80 -6.15
C GLU A 59 7.58 -4.21 -5.13
N PHE A 60 7.16 -3.28 -4.28
CA PHE A 60 6.08 -3.54 -3.33
C PHE A 60 4.75 -3.82 -4.04
N GLU A 61 4.40 -3.04 -5.06
CA GLU A 61 3.20 -3.26 -5.86
C GLU A 61 3.19 -4.63 -6.55
N LYS A 62 4.33 -5.06 -7.11
CA LYS A 62 4.48 -6.41 -7.65
C LYS A 62 4.20 -7.48 -6.59
N MET A 63 4.59 -7.26 -5.34
CA MET A 63 4.28 -8.18 -4.24
C MET A 63 2.81 -8.16 -3.87
N CYS A 64 2.16 -6.99 -3.84
CA CYS A 64 0.72 -6.91 -3.66
C CYS A 64 -0.02 -7.71 -4.73
N ASN A 65 0.34 -7.52 -6.01
CA ASN A 65 -0.25 -8.28 -7.12
C ASN A 65 0.03 -9.78 -6.98
N TYR A 66 1.26 -10.18 -6.67
CA TYR A 66 1.64 -11.58 -6.49
C TYR A 66 0.83 -12.28 -5.38
N PHE A 67 0.55 -11.59 -4.28
CA PHE A 67 -0.23 -12.10 -3.14
C PHE A 67 -1.72 -11.76 -3.20
N ASN A 68 -2.23 -11.26 -4.32
CA ASN A 68 -3.62 -10.82 -4.51
C ASN A 68 -4.10 -9.83 -3.43
N LYS A 69 -3.24 -8.88 -3.03
CA LYS A 69 -3.54 -7.82 -2.08
C LYS A 69 -3.79 -6.50 -2.83
N ASN A 70 -4.63 -5.64 -2.26
CA ASN A 70 -4.84 -4.30 -2.81
C ASN A 70 -3.72 -3.36 -2.33
N SER A 71 -2.88 -2.89 -3.24
CA SER A 71 -1.68 -2.08 -2.92
C SER A 71 -1.99 -0.85 -2.08
N ALA A 72 -3.11 -0.15 -2.35
CA ALA A 72 -3.48 1.06 -1.62
C ALA A 72 -3.90 0.75 -0.18
N ALA A 73 -4.71 -0.30 0.00
CA ALA A 73 -5.12 -0.76 1.31
C ALA A 73 -3.93 -1.24 2.15
N GLU A 74 -2.99 -1.98 1.55
CA GLU A 74 -1.80 -2.44 2.25
C GLU A 74 -0.86 -1.28 2.63
N TRP A 75 -0.71 -0.27 1.77
CA TRP A 75 0.03 0.94 2.13
C TRP A 75 -0.56 1.66 3.34
N MET A 76 -1.89 1.78 3.41
CA MET A 76 -2.55 2.38 4.57
C MET A 76 -2.31 1.57 5.84
N LYS A 77 -2.39 0.23 5.76
CA LYS A 77 -2.07 -0.64 6.91
C LYS A 77 -0.61 -0.49 7.37
N ILE A 78 0.34 -0.32 6.46
CA ILE A 78 1.74 -0.04 6.80
C ILE A 78 1.86 1.28 7.56
N LEU A 79 1.24 2.36 7.06
CA LEU A 79 1.25 3.66 7.72
C LEU A 79 0.59 3.59 9.11
N GLN A 80 -0.52 2.88 9.22
CA GLN A 80 -1.21 2.63 10.50
C GLN A 80 -0.29 1.91 11.49
N ALA A 81 0.35 0.81 11.06
CA ALA A 81 1.24 0.03 11.91
C ALA A 81 2.44 0.86 12.39
N VAL A 82 3.01 1.71 11.54
CA VAL A 82 4.10 2.63 11.92
C VAL A 82 3.62 3.71 12.89
N ALA A 83 2.43 4.29 12.66
CA ALA A 83 1.85 5.27 13.57
C ALA A 83 1.62 4.68 14.97
N ILE A 84 1.09 3.47 15.06
CA ILE A 84 0.93 2.73 16.33
C ILE A 84 2.28 2.52 17.01
N LYS A 85 3.26 2.00 16.26
CA LYS A 85 4.61 1.74 16.78
C LYS A 85 5.26 3.00 17.36
N ASN A 86 5.00 4.15 16.75
CA ASN A 86 5.57 5.44 17.16
C ASN A 86 4.69 6.20 18.18
N GLY A 87 3.68 5.56 18.76
CA GLY A 87 2.80 6.16 19.78
C GLY A 87 1.83 7.21 19.24
N LYS A 88 1.67 7.31 17.92
CA LYS A 88 0.82 8.29 17.25
C LYS A 88 -0.61 7.77 17.07
N ILE A 89 -1.29 7.53 18.18
CA ILE A 89 -2.59 6.82 18.20
C ILE A 89 -3.69 7.58 17.43
N ASN A 90 -3.70 8.91 17.46
CA ASN A 90 -4.68 9.71 16.71
C ASN A 90 -4.50 9.56 15.19
N GLU A 91 -3.26 9.53 14.70
CA GLU A 91 -2.97 9.29 13.28
C GLU A 91 -3.36 7.87 12.88
N ALA A 92 -3.06 6.87 13.72
CA ALA A 92 -3.45 5.48 13.47
C ALA A 92 -4.98 5.31 13.40
N LYS A 93 -5.72 5.99 14.28
CA LYS A 93 -7.19 5.97 14.30
C LYS A 93 -7.78 6.61 13.04
N LEU A 94 -7.23 7.75 12.60
CA LEU A 94 -7.67 8.38 11.35
C LEU A 94 -7.49 7.42 10.16
N ILE A 95 -6.35 6.73 10.08
CA ILE A 95 -6.09 5.76 9.02
C ILE A 95 -7.05 4.55 9.13
N ASP A 96 -7.36 4.10 10.34
CA ASP A 96 -8.35 3.05 10.58
C ASP A 96 -9.74 3.44 10.07
N ASP A 97 -10.19 4.64 10.43
CA ASP A 97 -11.46 5.20 9.99
C ASP A 97 -11.50 5.30 8.46
N MET A 98 -10.39 5.70 7.81
CA MET A 98 -10.28 5.75 6.34
C MET A 98 -10.28 4.36 5.67
N LEU A 99 -9.71 3.35 6.33
CA LEU A 99 -9.73 1.95 5.86
C LEU A 99 -11.14 1.33 5.97
N ASN A 100 -11.91 1.75 6.98
CA ASN A 100 -13.24 1.23 7.29
C ASN A 100 -14.37 2.03 6.63
N ASP A 101 -14.14 3.29 6.23
CA ASP A 101 -15.09 4.08 5.44
C ASP A 101 -15.06 3.64 3.96
N HIS A 102 -16.14 2.99 3.52
CA HIS A 102 -16.33 2.51 2.15
C HIS A 102 -16.12 3.61 1.08
N THR A 103 -16.42 4.86 1.38
CA THR A 103 -16.31 5.99 0.44
C THR A 103 -14.86 6.41 0.23
N VAL A 104 -14.09 6.46 1.33
CA VAL A 104 -12.68 6.85 1.30
C VAL A 104 -11.83 5.69 0.79
N LYS A 105 -12.14 4.46 1.19
CA LYS A 105 -11.56 3.24 0.65
C LYS A 105 -11.69 3.18 -0.87
N ASN A 106 -12.90 3.40 -1.42
CA ASN A 106 -13.10 3.43 -2.87
C ASN A 106 -12.37 4.58 -3.55
N ALA A 107 -12.38 5.79 -2.96
CA ALA A 107 -11.67 6.94 -3.52
C ALA A 107 -10.15 6.74 -3.55
N ILE A 108 -9.56 6.14 -2.52
CA ILE A 108 -8.13 5.86 -2.43
C ILE A 108 -7.73 4.70 -3.34
N VAL A 109 -8.55 3.65 -3.40
CA VAL A 109 -8.36 2.54 -4.35
C VAL A 109 -8.43 3.06 -5.78
N ASN A 110 -9.40 3.93 -6.11
CA ASN A 110 -9.53 4.53 -7.44
C ASN A 110 -8.37 5.48 -7.77
N LEU A 111 -7.91 6.29 -6.81
CA LEU A 111 -6.73 7.14 -6.99
C LEU A 111 -5.46 6.31 -7.22
N ALA A 112 -5.27 5.23 -6.47
CA ALA A 112 -4.14 4.33 -6.65
C ALA A 112 -4.21 3.61 -8.01
N ILE A 113 -5.37 3.07 -8.40
CA ILE A 113 -5.55 2.45 -9.72
C ILE A 113 -5.26 3.45 -10.85
N THR A 114 -5.73 4.70 -10.72
CA THR A 114 -5.49 5.77 -11.71
C THR A 114 -4.01 6.13 -11.82
N TYR A 115 -3.28 6.14 -10.71
CA TYR A 115 -1.85 6.46 -10.69
C TYR A 115 -0.97 5.29 -11.15
N LEU A 116 -1.41 4.06 -10.90
CA LEU A 116 -0.65 2.82 -11.16
C LEU A 116 -0.94 2.23 -12.56
N HIS A 117 -2.10 2.54 -13.16
CA HIS A 117 -2.43 2.22 -14.54
C HIS A 117 -2.75 3.47 -15.37
N PRO A 118 -1.76 4.35 -15.63
CA PRO A 118 -2.01 5.65 -16.26
C PRO A 118 -2.42 5.56 -17.76
N SER A 119 -2.53 4.38 -18.37
CA SER A 119 -2.98 4.25 -19.76
C SER A 119 -3.47 2.85 -20.10
N SER A 120 -4.79 2.64 -19.96
CA SER A 120 -5.59 1.80 -20.87
C SER A 120 -7.11 1.95 -20.69
N ALA A 121 -7.61 3.07 -20.14
CA ALA A 121 -9.07 3.27 -19.99
C ALA A 121 -9.52 4.74 -20.09
N LEU A 122 -8.77 5.61 -20.77
CA LEU A 122 -9.21 6.99 -21.03
C LEU A 122 -10.16 7.13 -22.23
N ASP A 123 -10.50 6.02 -22.90
CA ASP A 123 -11.51 6.01 -23.96
C ASP A 123 -12.91 5.59 -23.47
N GLU A 124 -13.07 5.20 -22.19
CA GLU A 124 -14.40 4.97 -21.63
C GLU A 124 -14.76 6.09 -20.66
N ILE A 125 -15.74 6.89 -21.09
CA ILE A 125 -16.47 7.85 -20.26
C ILE A 125 -16.82 7.14 -18.95
N PRO A 126 -16.38 7.62 -17.78
CA PRO A 126 -16.75 7.00 -16.51
C PRO A 126 -18.27 6.90 -16.45
N ASP A 127 -18.77 5.71 -16.15
CA ASP A 127 -20.21 5.50 -16.10
C ASP A 127 -20.86 6.52 -15.14
N PRO A 128 -22.14 6.86 -15.34
CA PRO A 128 -22.79 7.94 -14.60
C PRO A 128 -22.73 7.77 -13.08
N ALA A 129 -22.65 6.53 -12.57
CA ALA A 129 -22.53 6.27 -11.13
C ALA A 129 -21.13 6.62 -10.64
N THR A 130 -20.08 6.18 -11.35
CA THR A 130 -18.68 6.52 -11.03
C THR A 130 -18.43 8.04 -11.10
N ALA A 131 -19.01 8.72 -12.08
CA ALA A 131 -18.92 10.18 -12.20
C ALA A 131 -19.68 10.91 -11.06
N ALA A 132 -20.82 10.37 -10.62
CA ALA A 132 -21.58 10.92 -9.51
C ALA A 132 -20.84 10.75 -8.16
N GLU A 133 -20.24 9.58 -7.93
CA GLU A 133 -19.47 9.28 -6.73
C GLU A 133 -18.23 10.18 -6.60
N LEU A 134 -17.48 10.38 -7.69
CA LEU A 134 -16.35 11.30 -7.73
C LEU A 134 -16.77 12.75 -7.42
N LYS A 135 -17.91 13.18 -7.97
CA LYS A 135 -18.45 14.52 -7.73
C LYS A 135 -18.92 14.70 -6.27
N GLN A 136 -19.44 13.64 -5.66
CA GLN A 136 -19.84 13.63 -4.26
C GLN A 136 -18.62 13.64 -3.33
N ALA A 137 -17.60 12.83 -3.61
CA ALA A 137 -16.34 12.84 -2.88
C ALA A 137 -15.67 14.22 -2.91
N GLN A 138 -15.60 14.87 -4.08
CA GLN A 138 -15.07 16.23 -4.21
C GLN A 138 -15.84 17.28 -3.40
N ARG A 139 -17.16 17.15 -3.31
CA ARG A 139 -18.01 18.04 -2.48
C ARG A 139 -17.74 17.84 -0.99
N THR A 140 -17.60 16.60 -0.55
CA THR A 140 -17.28 16.26 0.85
C THR A 140 -15.90 16.77 1.26
N ILE A 141 -14.89 16.59 0.41
CA ILE A 141 -13.54 17.12 0.65
C ILE A 141 -13.55 18.65 0.77
N LYS A 142 -14.26 19.36 -0.12
CA LYS A 142 -14.40 20.82 -0.04
C LYS A 142 -15.14 21.28 1.23
N LYS A 143 -16.13 20.50 1.69
CA LYS A 143 -16.88 20.78 2.92
C LYS A 143 -16.02 20.60 4.17
N ASN A 144 -15.19 19.55 4.20
CA ASN A 144 -14.31 19.27 5.35
C ASN A 144 -13.16 20.29 5.44
N LYS A 145 -12.58 20.71 4.31
CA LYS A 145 -11.61 21.82 4.26
C LYS A 145 -12.16 23.14 4.82
N LYS A 146 -13.46 23.41 4.66
CA LYS A 146 -14.11 24.62 5.22
C LYS A 146 -14.39 24.51 6.71
N LYS A 147 -14.38 23.31 7.30
CA LYS A 147 -14.63 23.07 8.72
C LYS A 147 -13.35 23.00 9.57
N GLY A 148 -12.17 23.15 8.97
CA GLY A 148 -10.90 23.14 9.69
C GLY A 148 -10.56 21.78 10.31
N ILE A 149 -10.97 20.68 9.67
CA ILE A 149 -10.43 19.32 9.89
C ILE A 149 -9.45 19.04 8.77
#